data_AF-A0A6L7AFF8-F1
#
_entry.id   AF-A0A6L7AFF8-F1
#
_cell.length_a   1.000
_cell.length_b   1.000
_cell.length_c   1.000
_cell.angle_alpha   90.00
_cell.angle_beta   90.00
_cell.angle_gamma   90.00
#
_symmetry.space_group_name_H-M   'P 1'
#
loop_
_entity.id
_entity.type
_entity.pdbx_description
1 polymer ?
#
loop_
_entity_poly.entity_id
_entity_poly.type
_entity_poly.pdbx_seq_one_letter_code
_entity_poly.pdbx_strand_id
1 'polypeptide(L)'
;MTFDVKKVQSLSEQSIADLKTIEKLGDLEHLSQLSDELKRILADGNLEEISPMLPPYITEIRKNIGFLLGNYKSIRTHAINRDKELNALLDQLSRIK
;
A
#
# COMPACT_ATOMS: atom_id res chain seq x y z
N MET A 1 -1.22 -21.19 -32.14
CA MET A 1 -2.07 -20.66 -31.06
C MET A 1 -2.56 -19.29 -31.49
N THR A 2 -3.87 -19.08 -31.56
CA THR A 2 -4.44 -17.76 -31.91
C THR A 2 -4.47 -16.92 -30.64
N PHE A 3 -3.81 -15.77 -30.68
CA PHE A 3 -3.78 -14.83 -29.55
C PHE A 3 -5.15 -14.13 -29.43
N ASP A 4 -5.84 -14.33 -28.30
CA ASP A 4 -7.17 -13.74 -28.05
C ASP A 4 -7.03 -12.31 -27.51
N VAL A 5 -6.87 -11.37 -28.43
CA VAL A 5 -6.71 -9.93 -28.14
C VAL A 5 -7.87 -9.40 -27.29
N LYS A 6 -9.11 -9.80 -27.60
CA LYS A 6 -10.31 -9.30 -26.92
C LYS A 6 -10.35 -9.72 -25.46
N LYS A 7 -9.97 -10.97 -25.16
CA LYS A 7 -9.87 -11.44 -23.78
C LYS A 7 -8.80 -10.68 -22.99
N VAL A 8 -7.64 -10.42 -23.59
CA VAL A 8 -6.57 -9.63 -22.95
C VAL A 8 -7.03 -8.18 -22.69
N GLN A 9 -7.72 -7.56 -23.64
CA GLN A 9 -8.28 -6.22 -23.47
C GLN A 9 -9.27 -6.17 -22.31
N SER A 10 -10.26 -7.06 -22.29
CA SER A 10 -11.27 -7.12 -21.23
C SER A 10 -10.66 -7.33 -19.84
N LEU A 11 -9.68 -8.23 -19.71
CA LEU A 11 -9.00 -8.44 -18.42
C LEU A 11 -8.15 -7.24 -18.00
N SER A 12 -7.56 -6.52 -18.96
CA SER A 12 -6.76 -5.32 -18.68
C SER A 12 -7.66 -4.17 -18.20
N GLU A 13 -8.83 -3.99 -18.81
CA GLU A 13 -9.82 -2.99 -18.38
C GLU A 13 -10.31 -3.25 -16.95
N GLN A 14 -10.66 -4.51 -16.63
CA GLN A 14 -11.07 -4.88 -15.27
C GLN A 14 -9.93 -4.66 -14.26
N SER A 15 -8.70 -5.06 -14.61
CA SER A 15 -7.53 -4.87 -13.75
C SER A 15 -7.24 -3.39 -13.51
N ILE A 16 -7.39 -2.53 -14.53
CA ILE A 16 -7.27 -1.07 -14.39
C ILE A 16 -8.30 -0.54 -13.37
N ALA A 17 -9.55 -1.02 -13.42
CA ALA A 17 -10.57 -0.60 -12.46
C ALA A 17 -10.21 -0.98 -11.01
N ASP A 18 -9.66 -2.19 -10.81
CA ASP A 18 -9.21 -2.65 -9.50
C ASP A 18 -8.02 -1.81 -9.00
N LEU A 19 -7.04 -1.52 -9.86
CA LEU A 19 -5.87 -0.69 -9.53
C LEU A 19 -6.29 0.75 -9.19
N LYS A 20 -7.23 1.34 -9.94
CA LYS A 20 -7.80 2.66 -9.65
C LYS A 20 -8.52 2.72 -8.31
N THR A 21 -9.10 1.60 -7.86
CA THR A 21 -9.69 1.52 -6.53
C THR A 21 -8.61 1.63 -5.45
N ILE A 22 -7.48 0.95 -5.63
CA ILE A 22 -6.31 1.04 -4.74
C ILE A 22 -5.70 2.45 -4.75
N GLU A 23 -5.57 3.08 -5.92
CA GLU A 23 -5.02 4.44 -6.05
C GLU A 23 -5.82 5.50 -5.28
N LYS A 24 -7.16 5.35 -5.27
CA LYS A 24 -8.11 6.25 -4.60
C LYS A 24 -8.11 6.08 -3.09
N LEU A 25 -7.52 5.01 -2.55
CA LEU A 25 -7.35 4.90 -1.12
C LEU A 25 -6.40 6.03 -0.67
N GLY A 26 -6.89 6.87 0.25
CA GLY A 26 -6.13 7.98 0.83
C GLY A 26 -4.97 7.49 1.70
N ASP A 27 -4.22 8.40 2.31
CA ASP A 27 -3.13 7.98 3.19
C ASP A 27 -3.66 7.44 4.54
N LEU A 28 -2.87 6.60 5.22
CA LEU A 28 -3.19 6.06 6.55
C LEU A 28 -2.77 7.06 7.65
N GLU A 29 -3.29 8.28 7.59
CA GLU A 29 -2.84 9.43 8.40
C GLU A 29 -2.90 9.17 9.90
N HIS A 30 -4.04 8.71 10.42
CA HIS A 30 -4.21 8.42 11.85
C HIS A 30 -3.29 7.30 12.34
N LEU A 31 -2.96 6.34 11.48
CA LEU A 31 -2.04 5.25 11.83
C LEU A 31 -0.59 5.76 11.88
N SER A 32 -0.21 6.69 11.00
CA SER A 32 1.06 7.40 11.08
C SER A 32 1.15 8.23 12.37
N GLN A 33 0.10 8.99 12.69
CA GLN A 33 0.02 9.79 13.91
C GLN A 33 0.15 8.92 15.18
N LEU A 34 -0.51 7.76 15.21
CA LEU A 34 -0.35 6.79 16.29
C LEU A 34 1.11 6.31 16.41
N SER A 35 1.77 6.01 15.29
CA SER A 35 3.18 5.59 15.30
C SER A 35 4.11 6.66 15.90
N ASP A 36 3.84 7.93 15.56
CA ASP A 36 4.60 9.08 16.07
C ASP A 36 4.36 9.30 17.56
N GLU A 37 3.12 9.14 18.03
CA GLU A 37 2.80 9.28 19.45
C GLU A 37 3.43 8.16 20.28
N LEU A 38 3.36 6.90 19.83
CA LEU A 38 4.04 5.78 20.48
C LEU A 38 5.56 5.99 20.54
N LYS A 39 6.15 6.64 19.53
CA LYS A 39 7.57 7.01 19.54
C LYS A 39 7.89 8.04 20.63
N ARG A 40 7.02 9.03 20.85
CA ARG A 40 7.19 10.04 21.92
C ARG A 40 7.08 9.40 23.30
N ILE A 41 6.05 8.59 23.52
CA ILE A 41 5.85 7.88 24.80
C ILE A 41 7.06 7.00 25.16
N LEU A 42 7.68 6.34 24.17
CA LEU A 42 8.92 5.59 24.38
C LEU A 42 10.12 6.48 24.76
N ALA A 43 10.17 7.72 24.26
CA ALA A 43 11.25 8.65 24.53
C ALA A 43 11.11 9.33 25.91
N ASP A 44 9.88 9.48 26.41
CA ASP A 44 9.59 10.10 27.70
C ASP A 44 10.02 9.26 28.92
N GLY A 45 10.35 7.97 28.73
CA GLY A 45 11.03 7.13 29.72
C GLY A 45 10.20 6.63 30.92
N ASN A 46 9.00 7.18 31.16
CA ASN A 46 8.19 6.85 32.35
C ASN A 46 7.44 5.50 32.26
N LEU A 47 7.54 4.78 31.14
CA LEU A 47 6.80 3.53 30.91
C LEU A 47 7.28 2.38 31.81
N GLU A 48 8.58 2.34 32.13
CA GLU A 48 9.18 1.30 32.96
C GLU A 48 8.67 1.34 34.40
N GLU A 49 8.33 2.54 34.88
CA GLU A 49 7.73 2.75 36.21
C GLU A 49 6.31 2.19 36.30
N ILE A 50 5.58 2.17 35.19
CA ILE A 50 4.25 1.57 35.09
C ILE A 50 4.38 0.05 34.95
N SER A 51 5.21 -0.41 34.01
CA SER A 51 5.51 -1.81 33.82
C SER A 51 6.75 -2.00 32.94
N PRO A 52 7.69 -2.87 33.33
CA PRO A 52 8.88 -3.17 32.52
C PRO A 52 8.55 -3.84 31.18
N MET A 53 7.32 -4.34 30.99
CA MET A 53 6.87 -4.96 29.74
C MET A 53 6.31 -3.96 28.72
N LEU A 54 5.98 -2.73 29.13
CA LEU A 54 5.40 -1.73 28.22
C LEU A 54 6.37 -1.22 27.15
N PRO A 55 7.64 -0.88 27.46
CA PRO A 55 8.59 -0.45 26.43
C PRO A 55 8.81 -1.48 25.30
N PRO A 56 9.10 -2.77 25.58
CA PRO A 56 9.27 -3.75 24.50
C PRO A 56 7.97 -4.00 23.72
N TYR A 57 6.81 -4.00 24.39
CA TYR A 57 5.52 -4.18 23.73
C TYR A 57 5.17 -3.03 22.78
N ILE A 58 5.34 -1.77 23.22
CA ILE A 58 5.09 -0.59 22.39
C ILE A 58 6.08 -0.53 21.22
N THR A 59 7.34 -0.94 21.45
CA THR A 59 8.35 -1.05 20.38
C THR A 59 7.90 -2.03 19.29
N GLU A 60 7.35 -3.18 19.67
CA GLU A 60 6.84 -4.17 18.72
C GLU A 60 5.61 -3.68 17.96
N ILE A 61 4.64 -3.06 18.65
CA ILE A 61 3.48 -2.41 18.00
C ILE A 61 3.95 -1.40 16.96
N ARG A 62 4.86 -0.50 17.35
CA ARG A 62 5.37 0.54 16.46
C ARG A 62 6.09 -0.05 15.23
N LYS A 63 6.86 -1.12 15.41
CA LYS A 63 7.51 -1.86 14.32
C LYS A 63 6.47 -2.42 13.33
N ASN A 64 5.42 -3.05 13.84
CA ASN A 64 4.34 -3.62 13.02
C ASN A 64 3.55 -2.53 12.26
N ILE A 65 3.26 -1.41 12.92
CA ILE A 65 2.67 -0.23 12.27
C ILE A 65 3.57 0.29 11.15
N GLY A 66 4.88 0.40 11.40
CA GLY A 66 5.85 0.84 10.39
C GLY A 66 5.87 -0.05 9.15
N PHE A 67 5.83 -1.37 9.34
CA PHE A 67 5.72 -2.31 8.21
C PHE A 67 4.40 -2.14 7.44
N LEU A 68 3.28 -1.99 8.15
CA LEU A 68 1.99 -1.80 7.50
C LEU A 68 1.95 -0.53 6.65
N LEU A 69 2.43 0.60 7.19
CA LEU A 69 2.52 1.86 6.47
C LEU A 69 3.44 1.76 5.24
N GLY A 70 4.59 1.11 5.39
CA GLY A 70 5.54 0.88 4.29
C GLY A 70 4.94 0.02 3.18
N ASN A 71 4.30 -1.10 3.54
CA ASN A 71 3.65 -2.01 2.61
C ASN A 71 2.49 -1.31 1.88
N TYR A 72 1.68 -0.54 2.61
CA TYR A 72 0.58 0.24 2.05
C TYR A 72 1.08 1.23 0.98
N LYS A 73 2.09 2.03 1.30
CA LYS A 73 2.70 2.97 0.36
C LYS A 73 3.28 2.27 -0.87
N SER A 74 3.92 1.12 -0.66
CA SER A 74 4.46 0.28 -1.73
C SER A 74 3.35 -0.20 -2.66
N ILE A 75 2.29 -0.82 -2.12
CA ILE A 75 1.12 -1.31 -2.89
C ILE A 75 0.50 -0.18 -3.71
N ARG A 76 0.29 1.00 -3.12
CA ARG A 76 -0.28 2.16 -3.83
C ARG A 76 0.62 2.64 -4.98
N THR A 77 1.93 2.76 -4.75
CA THR A 77 2.92 3.11 -5.79
C THR A 77 2.89 2.09 -6.92
N HIS A 78 2.82 0.82 -6.54
CA HIS A 78 2.78 -0.31 -7.44
C HIS A 78 1.52 -0.33 -8.30
N ALA A 79 0.36 0.00 -7.71
CA ALA A 79 -0.90 0.12 -8.42
C ALA A 79 -0.85 1.21 -9.51
N ILE A 80 -0.34 2.39 -9.15
CA ILE A 80 -0.14 3.53 -10.09
C ILE A 80 0.73 3.14 -11.29
N ASN A 81 1.81 2.40 -11.04
CA ASN A 81 2.72 2.00 -12.11
C ASN A 81 2.07 0.94 -13.02
N ARG A 82 1.35 -0.02 -12.45
CA ARG A 82 0.69 -1.07 -13.25
C ARG A 82 -0.47 -0.55 -14.07
N ASP A 83 -1.22 0.43 -13.54
CA ASP A 83 -2.26 1.12 -14.29
C ASP A 83 -1.68 1.74 -15.57
N LYS A 84 -0.56 2.46 -15.46
CA LYS A 84 0.13 3.04 -16.63
C LYS A 84 0.60 1.98 -17.63
N GLU A 85 1.19 0.90 -17.14
CA GLU A 85 1.65 -0.22 -17.97
C GLU A 85 0.49 -0.89 -18.74
N LEU A 86 -0.64 -1.12 -18.09
CA LEU A 86 -1.82 -1.72 -18.72
C LEU A 86 -2.48 -0.78 -19.73
N ASN A 87 -2.53 0.53 -19.46
CA ASN A 87 -3.01 1.50 -20.45
C ASN A 87 -2.11 1.53 -21.69
N ALA A 88 -0.78 1.44 -21.52
CA ALA A 88 0.15 1.35 -22.65
C ALA A 88 -0.03 0.04 -23.44
N LEU A 89 -0.26 -1.08 -22.76
CA LEU A 89 -0.59 -2.36 -23.40
C LEU A 89 -1.88 -2.25 -24.22
N LEU A 90 -2.95 -1.66 -23.67
CA LEU A 90 -4.22 -1.48 -24.36
C LEU A 90 -4.08 -0.62 -25.62
N ASP A 91 -3.31 0.48 -25.55
CA ASP A 91 -3.01 1.32 -26.72
C ASP A 91 -2.27 0.52 -27.81
N GLN A 92 -1.27 -0.29 -27.44
CA GLN A 92 -0.58 -1.16 -28.40
C GLN A 92 -1.51 -2.21 -29.02
N LEU A 93 -2.33 -2.89 -28.21
CA LEU A 93 -3.26 -3.90 -28.67
C LEU A 93 -4.35 -3.32 -29.58
N SER A 94 -4.77 -2.08 -29.36
CA SER A 94 -5.75 -1.39 -30.22
C SER A 94 -5.27 -1.21 -31.68
N ARG A 95 -3.95 -1.29 -31.90
CA ARG A 95 -3.30 -1.14 -33.21
C ARG A 95 -3.12 -2.46 -33.94
N ILE A 96 -3.34 -3.58 -33.26
CA ILE A 96 -3.29 -4.92 -33.85
C ILE A 96 -4.68 -5.20 -34.45
N LYS A 97 -4.74 -5.32 -35.77
CA LYS A 97 -5.96 -5.66 -36.53
C LYS A 97 -6.31 -7.13 -36.42
#